data_AF-A0A9D8RVL1-F1
#
_entry.id   AF-A0A9D8RVL1-F1
#
_cell.length_a   1.000
_cell.length_b   1.000
_cell.length_c   1.000
_cell.angle_alpha   90.00
_cell.angle_beta   90.00
_cell.angle_gamma   90.00
#
_symmetry.space_group_name_H-M   'P 1'
#
loop_
_entity.id
_entity.type
_entity.pdbx_description
1 polymer ?
#
loop_
_entity_poly.entity_id
_entity_poly.type
_entity_poly.pdbx_seq_one_letter_code
_entity_poly.pdbx_strand_id
1 'polypeptide(L)'
;SGTADIEALKIKVLAGCEFLTTQMFFDNSILYNFLYRLYRAGISVPVVAGIMPVTSAAQIKRIASISGNVLPQRFVRLIDRYGDSPLAMKQAGIAYATEQIIDLYANGINAVHVYSMNKPDVAAAIRANLSEIIA
;
A
#
# COMPACT_ATOMS: atom_id res chain seq x y z
N SER A 1 0.53 17.49 -13.22
CA SER A 1 -0.72 16.84 -13.64
C SER A 1 -0.44 15.36 -13.84
N GLY A 2 -1.43 14.48 -13.61
CA GLY A 2 -1.20 13.03 -13.72
C GLY A 2 -0.74 12.54 -15.10
N THR A 3 -0.92 13.32 -16.15
CA THR A 3 -0.40 13.01 -17.50
C THR A 3 1.12 13.13 -17.58
N ALA A 4 1.71 14.18 -16.98
CA ALA A 4 3.17 14.37 -16.99
C ALA A 4 3.92 13.27 -16.23
N ASP A 5 3.36 12.78 -15.13
CA ASP A 5 3.97 11.70 -14.33
C ASP A 5 4.04 10.37 -15.11
N ILE A 6 3.03 10.08 -15.94
CA ILE A 6 2.99 8.85 -16.75
C ILE A 6 3.98 8.93 -17.91
N GLU A 7 4.11 10.08 -18.56
CA GLU A 7 5.11 10.27 -19.61
C GLU A 7 6.54 10.12 -19.06
N ALA A 8 6.81 10.66 -17.87
CA ALA A 8 8.10 10.46 -17.19
C ALA A 8 8.35 9.00 -16.84
N LEU A 9 7.33 8.26 -16.40
CA LEU A 9 7.43 6.81 -16.16
C LEU A 9 7.70 6.04 -17.45
N LYS A 10 7.05 6.41 -18.56
CA LYS A 10 7.27 5.80 -19.87
C LYS A 10 8.72 5.93 -20.32
N ILE A 11 9.32 7.12 -20.15
CA ILE A 11 10.74 7.35 -20.44
C ILE A 11 11.64 6.43 -19.61
N LYS A 12 11.35 6.27 -18.31
CA LYS A 12 12.12 5.38 -17.43
C LYS A 12 12.01 3.90 -17.84
N VAL A 13 10.82 3.46 -18.24
CA VAL A 13 10.59 2.10 -18.74
C VAL A 13 11.36 1.87 -20.04
N LEU A 14 11.29 2.82 -20.98
CA LEU A 14 12.06 2.76 -22.23
C LEU A 14 13.58 2.78 -22.00
N ALA A 15 14.03 3.35 -20.87
CA ALA A 15 15.44 3.34 -20.46
C ALA A 15 15.90 2.03 -19.79
N GLY A 16 15.04 1.00 -19.71
CA GLY A 16 15.39 -0.33 -19.19
C GLY A 16 14.91 -0.62 -17.77
N CYS A 17 13.93 0.11 -17.24
CA CYS A 17 13.34 -0.20 -15.94
C CYS A 17 12.54 -1.51 -16.00
N GLU A 18 12.94 -2.50 -15.20
CA GLU A 18 12.36 -3.86 -15.22
C GLU A 18 11.08 -3.99 -14.38
N PHE A 19 10.89 -3.14 -13.38
CA PHE A 19 9.67 -3.09 -12.54
C PHE A 19 9.52 -1.71 -11.88
N LEU A 20 8.30 -1.37 -11.48
CA LEU A 20 8.01 -0.16 -10.73
C LEU A 20 7.60 -0.51 -9.30
N THR A 21 8.10 0.21 -8.31
CA THR A 21 7.58 0.14 -6.94
C THR A 21 6.71 1.35 -6.66
N THR A 22 5.49 1.15 -6.18
CA THR A 22 4.63 2.27 -5.82
C THR A 22 5.00 2.84 -4.47
N GLN A 23 4.74 4.13 -4.29
CA GLN A 23 4.65 4.70 -2.95
C GLN A 23 3.50 4.04 -2.17
N MET A 24 3.57 4.12 -0.84
CA MET A 24 2.52 3.62 0.05
C MET A 24 1.13 4.21 -0.26
N PHE A 25 0.10 3.37 -0.15
CA PHE A 25 -1.30 3.76 -0.29
C PHE A 25 -2.18 3.05 0.75
N PHE A 26 -3.30 3.67 1.11
CA PHE A 26 -4.25 3.13 2.10
C PHE A 26 -5.53 2.58 1.47
N ASP A 27 -5.69 2.73 0.16
CA ASP A 27 -6.86 2.27 -0.60
C ASP A 27 -6.37 1.62 -1.90
N ASN A 28 -6.71 0.35 -2.09
CA ASN A 28 -6.27 -0.43 -3.24
C ASN A 28 -6.82 0.13 -4.57
N SER A 29 -7.97 0.84 -4.53
CA SER A 29 -8.52 1.51 -5.72
C SER A 29 -7.56 2.55 -6.32
N ILE A 30 -6.70 3.15 -5.50
CA ILE A 30 -5.66 4.09 -5.96
C ILE A 30 -4.66 3.35 -6.86
N LEU A 31 -4.22 2.15 -6.44
CA LEU A 31 -3.32 1.32 -7.23
C LEU A 31 -4.01 0.83 -8.50
N TYR A 32 -5.24 0.33 -8.41
CA TYR A 32 -5.98 -0.16 -9.59
C TYR A 32 -6.17 0.94 -10.64
N ASN A 33 -6.50 2.16 -10.22
CA ASN A 33 -6.58 3.31 -11.10
C ASN A 33 -5.23 3.68 -11.73
N PHE A 34 -4.13 3.55 -10.97
CA PHE A 34 -2.79 3.76 -11.48
C PHE A 34 -2.40 2.71 -12.54
N LEU A 35 -2.63 1.42 -12.26
CA LEU A 35 -2.38 0.32 -13.20
C LEU A 35 -3.19 0.50 -14.49
N TYR A 36 -4.46 0.88 -14.39
CA TYR A 36 -5.30 1.17 -15.54
C TYR A 36 -4.70 2.29 -16.41
N ARG A 37 -4.18 3.35 -15.78
CA ARG A 37 -3.53 4.46 -16.50
C ARG A 37 -2.20 4.04 -17.15
N LEU A 38 -1.40 3.18 -16.51
CA LEU A 38 -0.19 2.60 -17.12
C LEU A 38 -0.54 1.75 -18.35
N TYR A 39 -1.54 0.87 -18.21
CA TYR A 39 -2.04 0.05 -19.30
C TYR A 39 -2.48 0.91 -20.50
N ARG A 40 -3.26 1.97 -20.25
CA ARG A 40 -3.70 2.92 -21.28
C ARG A 40 -2.55 3.67 -21.97
N ALA A 41 -1.39 3.79 -21.32
CA ALA A 41 -0.19 4.43 -21.86
C ALA A 41 0.76 3.45 -22.60
N GLY A 42 0.42 2.16 -22.62
CA GLY A 42 1.24 1.10 -23.21
C GLY A 42 2.42 0.66 -22.34
N ILE A 43 2.35 0.88 -21.02
CA ILE A 43 3.39 0.47 -20.07
C ILE A 43 3.00 -0.88 -19.47
N SER A 44 3.84 -1.91 -19.65
CA SER A 44 3.56 -3.31 -19.27
C SER A 44 4.51 -3.89 -18.23
N VAL A 45 5.39 -3.08 -17.63
CA VAL A 45 6.32 -3.56 -16.60
C VAL A 45 5.58 -3.96 -15.31
N PRO A 46 6.03 -5.00 -14.60
CA PRO A 46 5.49 -5.37 -13.30
C PRO A 46 5.48 -4.20 -12.31
N VAL A 47 4.45 -4.15 -11.46
CA VAL A 47 4.31 -3.14 -10.41
C VAL A 47 4.27 -3.82 -9.05
N VAL A 48 5.18 -3.42 -8.16
CA VAL A 48 5.26 -3.86 -6.76
C VAL A 48 4.46 -2.89 -5.90
N ALA A 49 3.41 -3.39 -5.25
CA ALA A 49 2.52 -2.60 -4.41
C ALA A 49 3.16 -2.29 -3.04
N GLY A 50 3.36 -1.01 -2.74
CA GLY A 50 3.84 -0.56 -1.44
C GLY A 50 2.73 -0.51 -0.39
N ILE A 51 2.81 -1.37 0.65
CA ILE A 51 1.84 -1.42 1.76
C ILE A 51 2.50 -0.99 3.06
N MET A 52 1.90 -0.02 3.74
CA MET A 52 2.35 0.43 5.07
C MET A 52 1.34 0.02 6.15
N PRO A 53 1.71 -0.90 7.07
CA PRO A 53 0.89 -1.21 8.23
C PRO A 53 0.94 -0.06 9.22
N VAL A 54 -0.20 0.58 9.47
CA VAL A 54 -0.24 1.74 10.35
C VAL A 54 -0.59 1.31 11.77
N THR A 55 0.42 1.36 12.64
CA THR A 55 0.36 0.74 13.97
C THR A 55 0.34 1.73 15.12
N SER A 56 0.29 3.04 14.83
CA SER A 56 0.09 4.07 15.85
C SER A 56 -0.64 5.30 15.30
N ALA A 57 -1.47 5.94 16.14
CA ALA A 57 -2.19 7.16 15.79
C ALA A 57 -1.24 8.33 15.43
N ALA A 58 -0.07 8.40 16.06
CA ALA A 58 0.94 9.42 15.77
C ALA A 58 1.52 9.30 14.35
N GLN A 59 1.76 8.07 13.86
CA GLN A 59 2.20 7.86 12.48
C GLN A 59 1.17 8.41 11.50
N ILE A 60 -0.12 8.32 11.83
CA ILE A 60 -1.20 8.72 10.93
C ILE A 60 -1.27 10.23 10.77
N LYS A 61 -1.21 10.99 11.87
CA LYS A 61 -1.20 12.45 11.79
C LYS A 61 -0.06 12.94 10.89
N ARG A 62 1.10 12.29 11.00
CA ARG A 62 2.25 12.56 10.13
C ARG A 62 1.96 12.17 8.67
N ILE A 63 1.45 10.97 8.42
CA ILE A 63 1.09 10.51 7.07
C ILE A 63 0.07 11.46 6.45
N ALA A 64 -1.02 11.79 7.13
CA ALA A 64 -2.07 12.70 6.67
C ALA A 64 -1.52 14.11 6.35
N SER A 65 -0.54 14.60 7.13
CA SER A 65 0.09 15.90 6.87
C SER A 65 1.01 15.89 5.65
N ILE A 66 1.52 14.73 5.24
CA ILE A 66 2.48 14.58 4.13
C ILE A 66 1.77 14.07 2.86
N SER A 67 0.73 13.26 3.00
CA SER A 67 -0.09 12.78 1.91
C SER A 67 -1.16 13.83 1.61
N GLY A 68 -1.08 14.49 0.44
CA GLY A 68 -2.15 15.35 -0.06
C GLY A 68 -3.46 14.61 -0.41
N ASN A 69 -3.57 13.32 -0.06
CA ASN A 69 -4.73 12.48 -0.32
C ASN A 69 -5.59 12.36 0.95
N VAL A 70 -6.91 12.38 0.73
CA VAL A 70 -7.89 12.10 1.79
C VAL A 70 -7.71 10.67 2.28
N LEU A 71 -7.58 10.49 3.59
CA LEU A 71 -7.51 9.16 4.18
C LEU A 71 -8.84 8.42 3.96
N PRO A 72 -8.82 7.11 3.64
CA PRO A 72 -10.04 6.33 3.46
C PRO A 72 -10.88 6.33 4.73
N GLN A 73 -12.20 6.41 4.59
CA GLN A 73 -13.14 6.45 5.73
C GLN A 73 -12.99 5.23 6.66
N ARG A 74 -12.71 4.05 6.09
CA ARG A 74 -12.44 2.83 6.87
C ARG A 74 -11.22 2.99 7.77
N PHE A 75 -10.20 3.67 7.25
CA PHE A 75 -8.98 3.95 7.97
C PHE A 75 -9.22 4.97 9.10
N VAL A 76 -10.01 6.03 8.85
CA VAL A 76 -10.40 7.00 9.89
C VAL A 76 -11.13 6.32 11.05
N ARG A 77 -12.12 5.46 10.76
CA ARG A 77 -12.86 4.73 11.80
C ARG A 77 -11.99 3.83 12.68
N LEU A 78 -10.96 3.22 12.11
CA LEU A 78 -10.00 2.39 12.86
C LEU A 78 -9.29 3.22 13.93
N ILE A 79 -8.95 4.45 13.61
CA ILE A 79 -8.22 5.38 14.48
C ILE A 79 -9.14 5.88 15.58
N ASP A 80 -10.32 6.35 15.20
CA ASP A 80 -11.29 6.86 16.17
C ASP A 80 -11.65 5.79 17.20
N ARG A 81 -11.64 4.52 16.79
CA ARG A 81 -11.98 3.40 17.67
C ARG A 81 -10.81 2.92 18.54
N TYR A 82 -9.59 2.83 17.99
CA TYR A 82 -8.47 2.13 18.64
C TYR A 82 -7.25 3.02 18.90
N GLY A 83 -7.24 4.26 18.45
CA GLY A 83 -6.07 5.16 18.46
C GLY A 83 -5.46 5.39 19.84
N ASP A 84 -6.28 5.33 20.90
CA ASP A 84 -5.85 5.51 22.29
C ASP A 84 -5.34 4.23 22.95
N SER A 85 -5.46 3.07 22.29
CA SER A 85 -4.96 1.79 22.76
C SER A 85 -3.83 1.28 21.85
N PRO A 86 -2.56 1.40 22.25
CA PRO A 86 -1.43 1.03 21.40
C PRO A 86 -1.47 -0.41 20.90
N LEU A 87 -1.90 -1.35 21.73
CA LEU A 87 -2.00 -2.77 21.36
C LEU A 87 -3.14 -3.00 20.36
N ALA A 88 -4.32 -2.42 20.62
CA ALA A 88 -5.45 -2.55 19.72
C ALA A 88 -5.17 -1.86 18.38
N MET A 89 -4.59 -0.65 18.37
CA MET A 89 -4.21 0.07 17.16
C MET A 89 -3.21 -0.72 16.32
N LYS A 90 -2.21 -1.34 16.96
CA LYS A 90 -1.23 -2.19 16.27
C LYS A 90 -1.90 -3.40 15.62
N GLN A 91 -2.75 -4.13 16.36
CA GLN A 91 -3.46 -5.28 15.83
C GLN A 91 -4.37 -4.90 14.67
N ALA A 92 -5.10 -3.78 14.80
CA ALA A 92 -6.02 -3.31 13.79
C ALA A 92 -5.30 -2.83 12.53
N GLY A 93 -4.12 -2.21 12.67
CA GLY A 93 -3.22 -1.88 11.56
C GLY A 93 -2.67 -3.10 10.81
N ILE A 94 -2.30 -4.16 11.55
CA ILE A 94 -1.89 -5.45 10.97
C ILE A 94 -3.03 -6.07 10.17
N ALA A 95 -4.24 -6.10 10.75
CA ALA A 95 -5.42 -6.64 10.08
C ALA A 95 -5.75 -5.88 8.79
N TYR A 96 -5.72 -4.55 8.84
CA TYR A 96 -5.96 -3.70 7.66
C TYR A 96 -4.95 -3.98 6.54
N ALA A 97 -3.65 -4.02 6.86
CA ALA A 97 -2.62 -4.31 5.88
C ALA A 97 -2.76 -5.74 5.31
N THR A 98 -3.12 -6.71 6.16
CA THR A 98 -3.38 -8.09 5.74
C THR A 98 -4.52 -8.14 4.72
N GLU A 99 -5.65 -7.50 5.01
CA GLU A 99 -6.80 -7.44 4.10
C GLU A 99 -6.47 -6.73 2.78
N GLN A 100 -5.70 -5.63 2.83
CA GLN A 100 -5.22 -4.98 1.61
C GLN A 100 -4.45 -5.96 0.73
N ILE A 101 -3.54 -6.75 1.31
CA ILE A 101 -2.72 -7.71 0.57
C ILE A 101 -3.56 -8.86 0.01
N ILE A 102 -4.53 -9.37 0.78
CA ILE A 102 -5.48 -10.38 0.30
C ILE A 102 -6.21 -9.88 -0.95
N ASP A 103 -6.76 -8.67 -0.89
CA ASP A 103 -7.47 -8.07 -2.03
C ASP A 103 -6.54 -7.86 -3.24
N LEU A 104 -5.29 -7.44 -3.02
CA LEU A 104 -4.30 -7.31 -4.10
C LEU A 104 -4.04 -8.65 -4.79
N TYR A 105 -3.78 -9.71 -4.02
CA TYR A 105 -3.55 -11.06 -4.56
C TYR A 105 -4.79 -11.59 -5.28
N ALA A 106 -5.99 -11.38 -4.74
CA ALA A 106 -7.24 -11.77 -5.38
C ALA A 106 -7.47 -11.07 -6.73
N ASN A 107 -6.91 -9.86 -6.91
CA ASN A 107 -6.93 -9.11 -8.16
C ASN A 107 -5.68 -9.32 -9.04
N GLY A 108 -4.86 -10.34 -8.75
CA GLY A 108 -3.70 -10.73 -9.56
C GLY A 108 -2.43 -9.92 -9.33
N ILE A 109 -2.37 -9.10 -8.28
CA ILE A 109 -1.19 -8.33 -7.89
C ILE A 109 -0.41 -9.13 -6.84
N ASN A 110 0.50 -9.96 -7.32
CA ASN A 110 1.23 -10.92 -6.48
C ASN A 110 2.58 -10.39 -5.97
N ALA A 111 2.89 -9.11 -6.20
CA ALA A 111 4.12 -8.48 -5.75
C ALA A 111 3.81 -7.34 -4.78
N VAL A 112 4.13 -7.54 -3.50
CA VAL A 112 3.89 -6.56 -2.44
C VAL A 112 5.18 -6.27 -1.68
N HIS A 113 5.44 -4.99 -1.44
CA HIS A 113 6.50 -4.49 -0.58
C HIS A 113 5.89 -3.94 0.72
N VAL A 114 6.14 -4.61 1.84
CA VAL A 114 5.65 -4.16 3.17
C VAL A 114 6.68 -3.26 3.84
N TYR A 115 6.30 -2.00 4.11
CA TYR A 115 7.11 -1.07 4.89
C TYR A 115 7.04 -1.43 6.38
N SER A 116 8.03 -2.17 6.87
CA SER A 116 8.07 -2.67 8.26
C SER A 116 8.28 -1.58 9.32
N MET A 117 8.79 -0.40 8.94
CA MET A 117 9.04 0.73 9.86
C MET A 117 9.89 0.36 11.09
N ASN A 118 10.92 -0.48 10.89
CA ASN A 118 11.77 -1.05 11.95
C ASN A 118 11.01 -1.90 12.99
N LYS A 119 9.83 -2.43 12.63
CA LYS A 119 9.01 -3.33 13.44
C LYS A 119 8.90 -4.71 12.78
N PRO A 120 9.90 -5.59 12.96
CA PRO A 120 9.92 -6.91 12.30
C PRO A 120 8.77 -7.81 12.75
N ASP A 121 8.28 -7.63 13.98
CA ASP A 121 7.13 -8.31 14.55
C ASP A 121 5.82 -8.02 13.80
N VAL A 122 5.64 -6.79 13.32
CA VAL A 122 4.47 -6.39 12.49
C VAL A 122 4.53 -7.10 11.14
N ALA A 123 5.69 -7.10 10.49
CA ALA A 123 5.88 -7.79 9.22
C ALA A 123 5.72 -9.31 9.36
N ALA A 124 6.25 -9.89 10.44
CA ALA A 124 6.11 -11.31 10.74
C ALA A 124 4.65 -11.70 10.97
N ALA A 125 3.87 -10.89 11.68
CA ALA A 125 2.44 -11.14 11.90
C ALA A 125 1.64 -11.11 10.58
N ILE A 126 1.91 -10.13 9.72
CA ILE A 126 1.28 -10.06 8.39
C ILE A 126 1.64 -11.29 7.56
N ARG A 127 2.92 -11.67 7.51
CA ARG A 127 3.38 -12.87 6.81
C ARG A 127 2.69 -14.13 7.34
N ALA A 128 2.55 -14.26 8.67
CA ALA A 128 1.88 -15.39 9.28
C ALA A 128 0.40 -15.47 8.91
N ASN A 129 -0.31 -14.34 8.88
CA ASN A 129 -1.71 -14.29 8.45
C ASN A 129 -1.92 -14.68 6.98
N LEU A 130 -0.86 -14.54 6.16
CA LEU A 130 -0.91 -14.75 4.72
C LEU A 130 -0.23 -16.06 4.29
N SER A 131 0.19 -16.92 5.20
CA SER A 131 1.09 -18.05 4.91
C SER A 131 0.62 -18.93 3.75
N GLU A 132 -0.67 -19.24 3.69
CA GLU A 132 -1.28 -20.10 2.66
C GLU A 132 -1.65 -19.34 1.38
N ILE A 133 -1.69 -18.01 1.42
CA ILE A 133 -2.05 -17.16 0.28
C ILE A 133 -0.81 -16.83 -0.55
N ILE A 134 0.33 -16.68 0.11
CA ILE A 134 1.61 -16.33 -0.53
C ILE A 134 2.54 -17.55 -0.73
N ALA A 135 2.07 -18.75 -0.41
CA ALA A 135 2.79 -20.01 -0.52
C ALA A 135 3.15 -20.38 -1.97
#